data_AF-A0A7S4KY24-F1
#
_entry.id   AF-A0A7S4KY24-F1
#
_cell.length_a   1.000
_cell.length_b   1.000
_cell.length_c   1.000
_cell.angle_alpha   90.00
_cell.angle_beta   90.00
_cell.angle_gamma   90.00
#
_symmetry.space_group_name_H-M   'P 1'
#
loop_
_entity.id
_entity.type
_entity.pdbx_description
1 polymer ?
#
loop_
_entity_poly.entity_id
_entity_poly.type
_entity_poly.pdbx_seq_one_letter_code
_entity_poly.pdbx_strand_id
1 'polypeptide(L)'
;KRLNLSMQEFRRRRDEAQRDECFHCKGSTFLFQVRCSCGKKEVSCVWHADSLCECALSKRILEERFSEEEMKDLLAEEKARADAPKEWSIRSEELLRGEGESVPSVKALQQQLVEGETMVRTSPLIQLKMAELRSVVDACKQWSSKAQKLKSSLA
;
A
#
# COMPACT_ATOMS: atom_id res chain seq x y z
N LYS A 1 13.97 5.03 -8.91
CA LYS A 1 14.33 4.40 -7.61
C LYS A 1 13.02 3.92 -6.99
N ARG A 2 12.80 2.62 -6.74
CA ARG A 2 11.59 2.18 -6.01
C ARG A 2 11.66 2.74 -4.59
N LEU A 3 10.78 3.67 -4.23
CA LEU A 3 10.67 4.21 -2.88
C LEU A 3 9.85 3.26 -1.99
N ASN A 4 10.27 1.98 -1.93
CA ASN A 4 9.79 1.05 -0.90
C ASN A 4 10.50 1.39 0.42
N LEU A 5 10.29 2.60 0.92
CA LEU A 5 10.77 3.00 2.22
C LEU A 5 9.85 2.35 3.25
N SER A 6 10.41 1.50 4.10
CA SER A 6 9.65 0.97 5.23
C SER A 6 9.13 2.12 6.09
N MET A 7 8.03 1.91 6.81
CA MET A 7 7.54 2.90 7.78
C MET A 7 8.61 3.32 8.81
N GLN A 8 9.59 2.45 9.09
CA GLN A 8 10.76 2.77 9.91
C GLN A 8 11.72 3.72 9.21
N GLU A 9 11.98 3.50 7.92
CA GLU A 9 12.85 4.38 7.13
C GLU A 9 12.20 5.75 6.90
N PHE A 10 10.88 5.80 6.71
CA PHE A 10 10.12 7.05 6.68
C PHE A 10 10.26 7.83 8.00
N ARG A 11 10.11 7.15 9.14
CA ARG A 11 10.30 7.75 10.48
C ARG A 11 11.75 8.20 10.69
N ARG A 12 12.74 7.38 10.33
CA ARG A 12 14.17 7.73 10.42
C ARG A 12 14.49 8.98 9.61
N ARG A 13 14.00 9.05 8.36
CA ARG A 13 14.22 10.21 7.48
C ARG A 13 13.45 11.46 7.93
N ARG A 14 12.35 11.32 8.67
CA ARG A 14 11.66 12.44 9.34
C ARG A 14 12.47 12.93 10.54
N ASP A 15 13.02 12.01 11.33
CA ASP A 15 13.73 12.33 12.57
C ASP A 15 15.17 12.88 12.30
N GLU A 16 15.81 12.47 11.19
CA GLU A 16 17.09 13.05 10.71
C GLU A 16 16.95 14.45 10.10
N ALA A 17 15.73 14.83 9.74
CA ALA A 17 15.46 16.12 9.13
C ALA A 17 15.22 17.17 10.22
N GLN A 18 16.30 17.53 10.92
CA GLN A 18 16.37 18.59 11.93
C GLN A 18 16.01 20.01 11.37
N ARG A 19 15.51 20.09 10.13
CA ARG A 19 15.12 21.29 9.38
C ARG A 19 13.64 21.31 9.00
N ASP A 20 12.82 20.39 9.50
CA ASP A 20 11.46 20.17 8.98
C ASP A 20 10.36 20.93 9.74
N GLU A 21 10.64 22.09 10.33
CA GLU A 21 9.63 22.93 10.96
C GLU A 21 9.72 24.38 10.52
N CYS A 22 8.57 24.96 10.19
CA CYS A 22 8.46 26.36 9.85
C CYS A 22 8.88 27.23 11.04
N PHE A 23 9.81 28.16 10.82
CA PHE A 23 10.28 29.04 11.89
C PHE A 23 9.13 29.86 12.54
N HIS A 24 8.10 30.20 11.76
CA HIS A 24 6.94 31.00 12.18
C HIS A 24 5.87 30.19 12.90
N CYS A 25 5.25 29.19 12.24
CA CYS A 25 4.11 28.46 12.81
C CYS A 25 4.48 27.12 13.47
N LYS A 26 5.75 26.70 13.41
CA LYS A 26 6.23 25.39 13.89
C LYS A 26 5.57 24.18 13.22
N GLY A 27 4.80 24.41 12.15
CA GLY A 27 4.22 23.35 11.33
C GLY A 27 5.30 22.63 10.54
N SER A 28 5.09 21.33 10.30
CA SER A 28 6.06 20.52 9.56
C SER A 28 6.24 21.00 8.12
N THR A 29 7.49 21.14 7.68
CA THR A 29 7.88 21.47 6.30
C THR A 29 8.42 20.25 5.56
N PHE A 30 8.07 19.04 6.02
CA PHE A 30 8.58 17.78 5.49
C PHE A 30 8.40 17.63 3.97
N LEU A 31 7.23 17.99 3.43
CA LEU A 31 6.95 17.88 1.99
C LEU A 31 7.50 19.07 1.20
N PHE A 32 7.30 20.27 1.75
CA PHE A 32 7.61 21.54 1.10
C PHE A 32 8.26 22.47 2.10
N GLN A 33 9.47 22.94 1.78
CA GLN A 33 10.15 23.94 2.57
C GLN A 33 10.61 25.11 1.71
N VAL A 34 10.49 26.31 2.25
CA VAL A 34 10.97 27.52 1.60
C VAL A 34 12.21 28.01 2.31
N ARG A 35 13.28 28.17 1.53
CA ARG A 35 14.55 28.79 1.94
C ARG A 35 14.77 30.10 1.20
N CYS A 36 15.71 30.91 1.68
CA CYS A 36 16.18 32.09 0.97
C CYS A 36 17.67 31.96 0.64
N SER A 37 18.09 32.45 -0.51
CA SER A 37 19.51 32.55 -0.89
C SER A 37 20.33 33.55 -0.05
N CYS A 38 19.71 34.27 0.89
CA CYS A 38 20.37 35.26 1.74
C CYS A 38 21.20 34.67 2.90
N GLY A 39 21.38 33.34 2.94
CA GLY A 39 22.22 32.67 3.95
C GLY A 39 21.54 32.42 5.31
N LYS A 40 20.26 32.75 5.48
CA LYS A 40 19.50 32.34 6.67
C LYS A 40 19.39 30.81 6.73
N LYS A 41 19.59 30.25 7.92
CA LYS A 41 19.47 28.80 8.19
C LYS A 41 18.03 28.35 8.47
N GLU A 42 17.16 29.29 8.81
CA GLU A 42 15.74 29.04 9.06
C GLU A 42 15.02 28.65 7.76
N VAL A 43 13.98 27.83 7.90
CA VAL A 43 13.05 27.50 6.81
C VAL A 43 11.64 27.94 7.17
N SER A 44 10.79 28.11 6.16
CA SER A 44 9.37 28.39 6.34
C SER A 44 8.51 27.39 5.56
N CYS A 45 7.26 27.19 5.99
CA CYS A 45 6.28 26.57 5.11
C CYS A 45 5.88 27.55 4.01
N VAL A 46 5.25 27.04 2.96
CA VAL A 46 4.79 27.83 1.80
C VAL A 46 3.92 29.03 2.19
N TRP A 47 3.13 28.91 3.26
CA TRP A 47 2.24 29.97 3.75
C TRP A 47 2.96 31.11 4.48
N HIS A 48 4.16 30.85 5.01
CA HIS A 48 4.94 31.85 5.77
C HIS A 48 6.24 32.23 5.06
N ALA A 49 6.30 32.05 3.73
CA ALA A 49 7.45 32.40 2.90
C ALA A 49 7.83 33.89 2.99
N ASP A 50 6.83 34.76 3.13
CA ASP A 50 7.03 36.21 3.28
C ASP A 50 7.61 36.57 4.65
N SER A 51 7.27 35.81 5.69
CA SER A 51 7.77 36.05 7.04
C SER A 51 9.25 35.67 7.20
N LEU A 52 9.82 34.89 6.28
CA LEU A 52 11.17 34.32 6.42
C LEU A 52 12.28 35.38 6.50
N CYS A 53 12.24 36.42 5.66
CA CYS A 53 13.08 37.63 5.77
C CYS A 53 12.60 38.74 4.82
N GLU A 54 13.23 39.90 4.84
CA GLU A 54 12.85 41.07 4.02
C GLU A 54 13.28 40.99 2.54
N CYS A 55 13.97 39.92 2.13
CA CYS A 55 14.34 39.75 0.73
C CYS A 55 13.10 39.59 -0.17
N ALA A 56 13.20 40.08 -1.40
CA ALA A 56 12.19 39.86 -2.44
C ALA A 56 11.89 38.36 -2.64
N LEU A 57 10.64 38.06 -3.00
CA LEU A 57 10.16 36.70 -3.26
C LEU A 57 10.98 35.96 -4.32
N SER A 58 11.59 36.67 -5.27
CA SER A 58 12.49 36.08 -6.28
C SER A 58 13.75 35.42 -5.70
N LYS A 59 14.12 35.73 -4.45
CA LYS A 59 15.24 35.08 -3.74
C LYS A 59 14.79 33.86 -2.92
N ARG A 60 13.50 33.53 -2.93
CA ARG A 60 12.95 32.33 -2.30
C ARG A 60 13.17 31.12 -3.19
N ILE A 61 13.49 30.01 -2.57
CA ILE A 61 13.66 28.71 -3.21
C ILE A 61 12.69 27.77 -2.51
N LEU A 62 11.73 27.25 -3.28
CA LEU A 62 10.90 26.13 -2.85
C LEU A 62 11.70 24.86 -3.07
N GLU A 63 11.85 24.07 -2.02
CA GLU A 63 12.42 22.75 -2.10
C GLU A 63 11.33 21.72 -1.79
N GLU A 64 11.15 20.79 -2.73
CA GLU A 64 10.20 19.70 -2.65
C GLU A 64 10.95 18.42 -2.27
N ARG A 65 10.38 17.62 -1.38
CA ARG A 65 11.00 16.36 -0.97
C ARG A 65 10.81 15.24 -1.99
N PHE A 66 9.73 15.32 -2.74
CA PHE A 66 9.35 14.40 -3.80
C PHE A 66 8.96 15.24 -5.02
N SER A 67 9.37 14.81 -6.21
CA SER A 67 8.82 15.42 -7.44
C SER A 67 7.33 15.12 -7.57
N GLU A 68 6.64 15.86 -8.45
CA GLU A 68 5.26 15.57 -8.77
C GLU A 68 5.07 14.13 -9.29
N GLU A 69 6.00 13.62 -10.11
CA GLU A 69 5.96 12.23 -10.57
C GLU A 69 6.14 11.24 -9.43
N GLU A 70 7.10 11.47 -8.52
CA GLU A 70 7.31 10.61 -7.36
C GLU A 70 6.08 10.58 -6.45
N MET A 71 5.40 11.71 -6.28
CA MET A 71 4.17 11.77 -5.50
C MET A 71 3.00 11.03 -6.16
N LYS A 72 2.88 11.11 -7.50
CA LYS A 72 1.90 10.33 -8.27
C LYS A 72 2.16 8.83 -8.15
N ASP A 73 3.41 8.41 -8.22
CA ASP A 73 3.81 7.00 -8.07
C ASP A 73 3.44 6.47 -6.68
N LEU A 74 3.73 7.24 -5.62
CA LEU A 74 3.35 6.90 -4.24
C LEU A 74 1.83 6.75 -4.09
N LEU A 75 1.06 7.68 -4.67
CA LEU A 75 -0.40 7.62 -4.62
C LEU A 75 -0.94 6.39 -5.37
N ALA A 76 -0.37 6.07 -6.53
CA ALA A 76 -0.78 4.91 -7.32
C ALA A 76 -0.51 3.60 -6.59
N GLU A 77 0.64 3.48 -5.93
CA GLU A 77 0.99 2.30 -5.13
C GLU A 77 0.04 2.11 -3.93
N GLU A 78 -0.22 3.19 -3.18
CA GLU A 78 -1.14 3.13 -2.04
C GLU A 78 -2.58 2.85 -2.48
N LYS A 79 -3.00 3.41 -3.62
CA LYS A 79 -4.31 3.11 -4.21
C LYS A 79 -4.43 1.63 -4.57
N ALA A 80 -3.44 1.07 -5.27
CA ALA A 80 -3.45 -0.36 -5.62
C ALA A 80 -3.50 -1.24 -4.36
N ARG A 81 -2.76 -0.88 -3.32
CA ARG A 81 -2.76 -1.58 -2.02
C ARG A 81 -4.12 -1.50 -1.32
N ALA A 82 -4.77 -0.34 -1.37
CA ALA A 82 -6.09 -0.12 -0.79
C ALA A 82 -7.21 -0.87 -1.56
N ASP A 83 -7.08 -0.96 -2.88
CA ASP A 83 -8.06 -1.63 -3.75
C ASP A 83 -7.88 -3.17 -3.75
N ALA A 84 -6.68 -3.68 -3.47
CA ALA A 84 -6.36 -5.11 -3.51
C ALA A 84 -7.32 -6.03 -2.71
N PRO A 85 -7.75 -5.72 -1.47
CA PRO A 85 -8.70 -6.56 -0.75
C PRO A 85 -10.06 -6.66 -1.45
N LYS A 86 -10.52 -5.57 -2.06
CA LYS A 86 -11.78 -5.53 -2.79
C LYS A 86 -11.68 -6.35 -4.07
N GLU A 87 -10.62 -6.14 -4.85
CA GLU A 87 -10.37 -6.89 -6.09
C GLU A 87 -10.19 -8.38 -5.85
N TRP A 88 -9.47 -8.75 -4.79
CA TRP A 88 -9.35 -10.14 -4.36
C TRP A 88 -10.70 -10.74 -3.95
N SER A 89 -11.54 -9.99 -3.24
CA SER A 89 -12.87 -10.47 -2.83
C SER A 89 -13.76 -10.79 -4.02
N ILE A 90 -13.77 -9.90 -5.03
CA ILE A 90 -14.53 -10.08 -6.27
C ILE A 90 -14.04 -11.32 -7.01
N ARG A 91 -12.72 -11.41 -7.28
CA ARG A 91 -12.13 -12.56 -7.97
C ARG A 91 -12.37 -13.89 -7.24
N SER A 92 -12.31 -13.87 -5.91
CA SER A 92 -12.60 -15.04 -5.08
C SER A 92 -14.05 -15.49 -5.19
N GLU A 93 -14.98 -14.54 -5.26
CA GLU A 93 -16.41 -14.83 -5.41
C GLU A 93 -16.74 -15.35 -6.81
N GLU A 94 -16.20 -14.74 -7.87
CA GLU A 94 -16.33 -15.22 -9.26
C GLU A 94 -15.80 -16.66 -9.39
N LEU A 95 -14.63 -16.94 -8.81
CA LEU A 95 -14.02 -18.26 -8.79
C LEU A 95 -14.89 -19.30 -8.08
N LEU A 96 -15.51 -18.92 -6.95
CA LEU A 96 -16.42 -19.80 -6.21
C LEU A 96 -17.74 -20.05 -6.95
N ARG A 97 -18.26 -19.05 -7.68
CA ARG A 97 -19.48 -19.17 -8.49
C ARG A 97 -19.27 -19.99 -9.76
N GLY A 98 -18.03 -20.13 -10.23
CA GLY A 98 -17.72 -20.80 -11.49
C GLY A 98 -18.19 -20.00 -12.71
N GLU A 99 -18.24 -18.67 -12.60
CA GLU A 99 -18.57 -17.81 -13.74
C GLU A 99 -17.42 -17.82 -14.75
N GLY A 100 -17.69 -18.27 -15.98
CA GLY A 100 -16.76 -18.24 -17.11
C GLY A 100 -16.11 -19.58 -17.52
N GLU A 101 -16.07 -20.61 -16.66
CA GLU A 101 -15.52 -21.94 -17.02
C GLU A 101 -16.02 -23.07 -16.09
N SER A 102 -15.95 -24.33 -16.54
CA SER A 102 -16.32 -25.51 -15.75
C SER A 102 -15.48 -25.63 -14.47
N VAL A 103 -16.12 -25.91 -13.32
CA VAL A 103 -15.56 -26.26 -12.00
C VAL A 103 -14.15 -25.70 -11.69
N PRO A 104 -14.01 -24.72 -10.78
CA PRO A 104 -12.73 -24.10 -10.46
C PRO A 104 -11.66 -25.12 -10.03
N SER A 105 -10.45 -24.99 -10.57
CA SER A 105 -9.35 -25.89 -10.21
C SER A 105 -8.95 -25.72 -8.74
N VAL A 106 -8.62 -26.82 -8.06
CA VAL A 106 -8.15 -26.80 -6.66
C VAL A 106 -6.91 -25.91 -6.50
N LYS A 107 -6.04 -25.88 -7.53
CA LYS A 107 -4.84 -25.03 -7.54
C LYS A 107 -5.19 -23.54 -7.53
N ALA A 108 -6.20 -23.12 -8.30
CA ALA A 108 -6.64 -21.72 -8.33
C ALA A 108 -7.23 -21.29 -6.97
N LEU A 109 -8.04 -22.15 -6.34
CA LEU A 109 -8.59 -21.89 -5.01
C LEU A 109 -7.50 -21.78 -3.94
N GLN A 110 -6.47 -22.63 -4.01
CA GLN A 110 -5.30 -22.56 -3.12
C GLN A 110 -4.50 -21.27 -3.30
N GLN A 111 -4.36 -20.78 -4.54
CA GLN A 111 -3.69 -19.51 -4.80
C GLN A 111 -4.45 -18.33 -4.17
N GLN A 112 -5.78 -18.32 -4.26
CA GLN A 112 -6.61 -17.31 -3.57
C GLN A 112 -6.49 -17.38 -2.04
N LEU A 113 -6.29 -18.56 -1.46
CA LEU A 113 -5.99 -18.72 -0.03
C LEU A 113 -4.67 -18.05 0.37
N VAL A 114 -3.60 -18.32 -0.36
CA VAL A 114 -2.26 -17.74 -0.07
C VAL A 114 -2.29 -16.22 -0.22
N GLU A 115 -2.94 -15.72 -1.26
CA GLU A 115 -3.10 -14.28 -1.46
C GLU A 115 -3.91 -13.65 -0.32
N GLY A 116 -5.04 -14.25 0.05
CA GLY A 116 -5.91 -13.78 1.13
C GLY A 116 -5.23 -13.74 2.51
N GLU A 117 -4.31 -14.67 2.80
CA GLU A 117 -3.52 -14.67 4.04
C GLU A 117 -2.68 -13.39 4.23
N THR A 118 -2.25 -12.76 3.13
CA THR A 118 -1.49 -11.50 3.18
C THR A 118 -2.34 -10.30 3.60
N MET A 119 -3.66 -10.40 3.43
CA MET A 119 -4.64 -9.32 3.65
C MET A 119 -5.68 -9.64 4.74
N VAL A 120 -5.66 -10.82 5.34
CA VAL A 120 -6.66 -11.27 6.33
C VAL A 120 -6.82 -10.34 7.53
N ARG A 121 -5.80 -9.53 7.84
CA ARG A 121 -5.81 -8.57 8.95
C ARG A 121 -6.36 -7.19 8.56
N THR A 122 -6.65 -6.94 7.29
CA THR A 122 -7.08 -5.62 6.81
C THR A 122 -8.57 -5.36 7.00
N SER A 123 -9.41 -6.41 7.03
CA SER A 123 -10.87 -6.27 7.14
C SER A 123 -11.55 -7.55 7.65
N PRO A 124 -12.59 -7.43 8.51
CA PRO A 124 -13.41 -8.57 8.91
C PRO A 124 -14.08 -9.30 7.74
N LEU A 125 -14.41 -8.58 6.66
CA LEU A 125 -15.04 -9.19 5.47
C LEU A 125 -14.10 -10.18 4.78
N ILE A 126 -12.80 -9.85 4.73
CA ILE A 126 -11.76 -10.73 4.18
C ILE A 126 -11.62 -11.99 5.03
N GLN A 127 -11.72 -11.87 6.36
CA GLN A 127 -11.66 -13.01 7.27
C GLN A 127 -12.81 -14.00 7.02
N LEU A 128 -14.04 -13.48 6.85
CA LEU A 128 -15.21 -14.31 6.55
C LEU A 128 -15.06 -15.01 5.19
N LYS A 129 -14.66 -14.28 4.14
CA LYS A 129 -14.42 -14.85 2.82
C LYS A 129 -13.29 -15.88 2.83
N MET A 130 -12.26 -15.66 3.65
CA MET A 130 -11.17 -16.63 3.86
C MET A 130 -11.63 -17.92 4.51
N ALA A 131 -12.51 -17.85 5.50
CA ALA A 131 -13.08 -19.03 6.13
C ALA A 131 -13.90 -19.86 5.13
N GLU A 132 -14.70 -19.19 4.29
CA GLU A 132 -15.47 -19.81 3.21
C GLU A 132 -14.55 -20.54 2.20
N LEU A 133 -13.56 -19.83 1.65
CA LEU A 133 -12.59 -20.42 0.71
C LEU A 133 -11.84 -21.62 1.29
N ARG A 134 -11.47 -21.56 2.59
CA ARG A 134 -10.77 -22.65 3.25
C ARG A 134 -11.63 -23.89 3.35
N SER A 135 -12.90 -23.72 3.72
CA SER A 135 -13.87 -24.82 3.78
C SER A 135 -14.02 -25.51 2.42
N VAL A 136 -14.12 -24.75 1.33
CA VAL A 136 -14.24 -25.29 -0.03
C VAL A 136 -12.98 -26.06 -0.43
N VAL A 137 -11.78 -25.50 -0.20
CA VAL A 137 -10.53 -26.17 -0.52
C VAL A 137 -10.34 -27.47 0.25
N ASP A 138 -10.71 -27.48 1.53
CA ASP A 138 -10.62 -28.68 2.36
C ASP A 138 -11.60 -29.76 1.89
N ALA A 139 -12.82 -29.38 1.49
CA ALA A 139 -13.76 -30.29 0.84
C ALA A 139 -13.18 -30.88 -0.46
N CYS A 140 -12.62 -30.03 -1.35
CA CYS A 140 -11.97 -30.48 -2.58
C CYS A 140 -10.86 -31.50 -2.30
N LYS A 141 -9.97 -31.23 -1.34
CA LYS A 141 -8.89 -32.15 -0.95
C LYS A 141 -9.42 -33.50 -0.46
N GLN A 142 -10.48 -33.48 0.35
CA GLN A 142 -11.10 -34.71 0.85
C GLN A 142 -11.67 -35.55 -0.30
N TRP A 143 -12.37 -34.92 -1.24
CA TRP A 143 -12.90 -35.60 -2.43
C TRP A 143 -11.81 -36.16 -3.32
N SER A 144 -10.75 -35.39 -3.58
CA SER A 144 -9.58 -35.87 -4.34
C SER A 144 -8.91 -37.07 -3.67
N SER A 145 -8.73 -37.04 -2.35
CA SER A 145 -8.15 -38.16 -1.60
C SER A 145 -9.03 -39.42 -1.68
N LYS A 146 -10.35 -39.28 -1.52
CA LYS A 146 -11.30 -40.40 -1.66
C LYS A 146 -11.26 -41.00 -3.06
N ALA A 147 -11.27 -40.16 -4.11
CA ALA A 147 -11.18 -40.60 -5.49
C ALA A 147 -9.86 -41.34 -5.79
N GLN A 148 -8.74 -40.86 -5.25
CA GLN A 148 -7.44 -41.51 -5.43
C GLN A 148 -7.40 -42.89 -4.75
N LYS A 149 -7.96 -43.03 -3.54
CA LYS A 149 -8.08 -44.32 -2.84
C LYS A 149 -8.92 -45.32 -3.62
N LEU A 150 -10.07 -44.88 -4.15
CA LEU A 150 -10.93 -45.72 -4.98
C LEU A 150 -10.21 -46.18 -6.25
N LYS A 151 -9.48 -45.28 -6.91
CA LYS A 151 -8.68 -45.62 -8.09
C LYS A 151 -7.60 -46.65 -7.78
N SER A 152 -6.92 -46.52 -6.64
CA SER A 152 -5.91 -47.51 -6.21
C SER A 152 -6.49 -48.85 -5.78
N SER A 153 -7.74 -48.91 -5.34
CA SER A 153 -8.40 -50.18 -5.00
C SER A 153 -8.98 -50.93 -6.19
N LEU A 154 -9.08 -50.26 -7.34
CA LEU A 154 -9.60 -50.80 -8.61
C LEU A 154 -8.48 -51.22 -9.58
N ALA A 155 -7.22 -50.96 -9.23
CA ALA A 155 -6.01 -51.31 -9.98
C ALA A 155 -5.28 -52.47 -9.29
#